data_AF-A0A7Y9G8N4-F1
#
_entry.id   AF-A0A7Y9G8N4-F1
#
_cell.length_a   1.000
_cell.length_b   1.000
_cell.length_c   1.000
_cell.angle_alpha   90.00
_cell.angle_beta   90.00
_cell.angle_gamma   90.00
#
_symmetry.space_group_name_H-M   'P 1'
#
loop_
_entity.id
_entity.type
_entity.pdbx_description
1 polymer ?
#
loop_
_entity_poly.entity_id
_entity_poly.type
_entity_poly.pdbx_seq_one_letter_code
_entity_poly.pdbx_strand_id
1 'polypeptide(L)'
;MLERVAELGPYFELATEDVSGDAAWRAFPGGVGPLREVARDHAGRLGTDETRVAASLLFQGLAARIWSPVVAAGSLGVVPDLSGLRWRGAPGEPIMLGLADVRGWRVGSVAEAVEIVHPMVVDGLLRPLRDAMLGFVKLADGLVWGNAASALAGSLNVGGADPGRAAIVRALLAREPLAGAGSFGSRGFVRNNCCLYYRVPGGGMCGDCGLVR
;
A
#
# COMPACT_ATOMS: atom_id res chain seq x y z
N MET A 1 7.87 16.15 9.86
CA MET A 1 6.61 15.80 9.13
C MET A 1 6.45 14.29 9.05
N LEU A 2 7.40 13.57 8.43
CA LEU A 2 7.34 12.10 8.35
C LEU A 2 7.30 11.44 9.74
N GLU A 3 8.06 11.93 10.71
CA GLU A 3 7.97 11.48 12.12
C GLU A 3 6.55 11.62 12.70
N ARG A 4 5.93 12.80 12.56
CA ARG A 4 4.54 13.05 12.98
C ARG A 4 3.54 12.13 12.28
N VAL A 5 3.77 11.81 11.01
CA VAL A 5 2.92 10.87 10.27
C VAL A 5 3.13 9.45 10.78
N ALA A 6 4.37 9.05 11.08
CA ALA A 6 4.71 7.74 11.62
C ALA A 6 4.07 7.45 12.99
N GLU A 7 3.80 8.48 13.81
CA GLU A 7 3.05 8.36 15.08
C GLU A 7 1.65 7.74 14.91
N LEU A 8 1.07 7.79 13.71
CA LEU A 8 -0.22 7.14 13.42
C LEU A 8 -0.13 5.61 13.46
N GLY A 9 1.06 5.04 13.23
CA GLY A 9 1.31 3.62 13.40
C GLY A 9 2.21 2.99 12.33
N PRO A 10 2.47 1.68 12.40
CA PRO A 10 3.52 1.00 11.63
C PRO A 10 3.36 1.05 10.10
N TYR A 11 2.15 1.32 9.61
CA TYR A 11 1.90 1.47 8.17
C TYR A 11 2.19 2.88 7.64
N PHE A 12 2.35 3.86 8.53
CA PHE A 12 2.64 5.26 8.21
C PHE A 12 4.13 5.60 8.34
N GLU A 13 4.95 4.63 8.75
CA GLU A 13 6.38 4.83 8.95
C GLU A 13 7.15 4.71 7.63
N LEU A 14 8.02 5.69 7.39
CA LEU A 14 9.08 5.63 6.39
C LEU A 14 10.41 5.82 7.11
N ALA A 15 11.26 4.80 7.08
CA ALA A 15 12.61 4.91 7.64
C ALA A 15 13.42 5.95 6.87
N THR A 16 14.16 6.79 7.59
CA THR A 16 15.02 7.84 7.00
C THR A 16 16.47 7.71 7.42
N GLU A 17 16.75 6.93 8.48
CA GLU A 17 18.09 6.69 9.00
C GLU A 17 18.68 5.40 8.42
N ASP A 18 19.98 5.42 8.12
CA ASP A 18 20.79 4.29 7.61
C ASP A 18 20.27 3.60 6.32
N VAL A 19 19.30 4.20 5.63
CA VAL A 19 18.67 3.63 4.44
C VAL A 19 19.68 3.45 3.29
N SER A 20 20.69 4.31 3.15
CA SER A 20 21.74 4.19 2.11
C SER A 20 22.98 3.41 2.57
N GLY A 21 23.21 3.31 3.88
CA GLY A 21 24.40 2.69 4.46
C GLY A 21 24.29 1.18 4.67
N ASP A 22 23.07 0.65 4.74
CA ASP A 22 22.81 -0.78 4.97
C ASP A 22 22.43 -1.51 3.67
N ALA A 23 23.19 -2.57 3.35
CA ALA A 23 23.02 -3.41 2.17
C ALA A 23 21.70 -4.22 2.16
N ALA A 24 21.02 -4.32 3.31
CA ALA A 24 19.71 -4.97 3.42
C ALA A 24 18.59 -4.15 2.74
N TRP A 25 18.79 -2.84 2.56
CA TRP A 25 17.87 -2.00 1.81
C TRP A 25 18.06 -2.20 0.31
N ARG A 26 16.96 -2.45 -0.39
CA ARG A 26 16.93 -2.63 -1.85
C ARG A 26 16.04 -1.57 -2.47
N ALA A 27 16.30 -1.20 -3.73
CA ALA A 27 15.34 -0.37 -4.47
C ALA A 27 13.99 -1.10 -4.54
N PHE A 28 12.89 -0.41 -4.27
CA PHE A 28 11.56 -1.00 -4.38
C PHE A 28 11.19 -1.20 -5.86
N PRO A 29 10.57 -2.33 -6.27
CA PRO A 29 10.08 -3.43 -5.44
C PRO A 29 11.10 -4.58 -5.25
N GLY A 30 12.36 -4.42 -5.65
CA GLY A 30 13.44 -5.38 -5.37
C GLY A 30 13.53 -6.60 -6.32
N GLY A 31 12.67 -6.66 -7.34
CA GLY A 31 12.66 -7.72 -8.35
C GLY A 31 11.96 -9.02 -7.90
N VAL A 32 11.84 -9.97 -8.84
CA VAL A 32 11.04 -11.21 -8.68
C VAL A 32 11.53 -12.09 -7.53
N GLY A 33 12.85 -12.29 -7.41
CA GLY A 33 13.45 -13.22 -6.43
C GLY A 33 13.12 -12.86 -4.97
N PRO A 34 13.53 -11.67 -4.50
CA PRO A 34 13.22 -11.22 -3.14
C PRO A 34 11.72 -11.17 -2.83
N LEU A 35 10.89 -10.69 -3.77
CA LEU A 35 9.42 -10.69 -3.58
C LEU A 35 8.84 -12.09 -3.44
N ARG A 36 9.35 -13.07 -4.19
CA ARG A 36 8.91 -14.47 -4.09
C ARG A 36 9.26 -15.07 -2.73
N GLU A 37 10.43 -14.75 -2.18
CA GLU A 37 10.84 -15.21 -0.85
C GLU A 37 9.95 -14.62 0.24
N VAL A 38 9.71 -13.30 0.20
CA VAL A 38 8.81 -12.62 1.15
C VAL A 38 7.38 -13.15 1.02
N ALA A 39 6.90 -13.45 -0.20
CA ALA A 39 5.58 -14.05 -0.41
C ALA A 39 5.48 -15.47 0.17
N ARG A 40 6.53 -16.29 0.04
CA ARG A 40 6.58 -17.65 0.63
C ARG A 40 6.57 -17.59 2.16
N ASP A 41 7.39 -16.73 2.73
CA ASP A 41 7.44 -16.49 4.17
C ASP A 41 6.09 -15.96 4.70
N HIS A 42 5.44 -15.05 3.96
CA HIS A 42 4.09 -14.60 4.29
C HIS A 42 3.04 -15.72 4.22
N ALA A 43 3.15 -16.62 3.23
CA ALA A 43 2.28 -17.80 3.14
C ALA A 43 2.43 -18.71 4.36
N GLY A 44 3.67 -18.95 4.81
CA GLY A 44 3.98 -19.69 6.03
C GLY A 44 3.34 -19.06 7.27
N ARG A 45 3.46 -17.73 7.44
CA ARG A 45 2.80 -17.00 8.55
C ARG A 45 1.27 -17.07 8.51
N LEU A 46 0.69 -17.08 7.31
CA LEU A 46 -0.75 -17.23 7.13
C LEU A 46 -1.21 -18.68 7.25
N GLY A 47 -0.30 -19.65 7.33
CA GLY A 47 -0.62 -21.07 7.34
C GLY A 47 -1.30 -21.55 6.05
N THR A 48 -1.05 -20.90 4.90
CA THR A 48 -1.68 -21.26 3.62
C THR A 48 -0.67 -21.79 2.61
N ASP A 49 -1.05 -22.84 1.88
CA ASP A 49 -0.29 -23.35 0.73
C ASP A 49 -0.62 -22.58 -0.56
N GLU A 50 -1.61 -21.68 -0.53
CA GLU A 50 -2.02 -20.91 -1.68
C GLU A 50 -1.14 -19.69 -1.89
N THR A 51 -0.10 -19.85 -2.73
CA THR A 51 0.82 -18.74 -3.08
C THR A 51 0.08 -17.49 -3.56
N ARG A 52 -1.05 -17.66 -4.28
CA ARG A 52 -1.87 -16.55 -4.76
C ARG A 52 -2.54 -15.76 -3.63
N VAL A 53 -2.98 -16.43 -2.56
CA VAL A 53 -3.59 -15.78 -1.39
C VAL A 53 -2.53 -14.96 -0.67
N ALA A 54 -1.37 -15.56 -0.38
CA ALA A 54 -0.27 -14.86 0.26
C ALA A 54 0.21 -13.67 -0.57
N ALA A 55 0.40 -13.84 -1.87
CA ALA A 55 0.81 -12.76 -2.76
C ALA A 55 -0.22 -11.62 -2.82
N SER A 56 -1.52 -11.94 -2.90
CA SER A 56 -2.60 -10.94 -2.86
C SER A 56 -2.52 -10.07 -1.61
N LEU A 57 -2.38 -10.70 -0.43
CA LEU A 57 -2.36 -10.02 0.86
C LEU A 57 -1.05 -9.27 1.10
N LEU A 58 0.08 -9.81 0.63
CA LEU A 58 1.37 -9.12 0.64
C LEU A 58 1.30 -7.84 -0.21
N PHE A 59 0.76 -7.93 -1.44
CA PHE A 59 0.57 -6.75 -2.29
C PHE A 59 -0.26 -5.69 -1.56
N GLN A 60 -1.38 -6.09 -0.95
CA GLN A 60 -2.24 -5.17 -0.19
C GLN A 60 -1.47 -4.51 0.97
N GLY A 61 -0.68 -5.28 1.72
CA GLY A 61 0.11 -4.79 2.85
C GLY A 61 1.22 -3.82 2.44
N LEU A 62 1.84 -4.03 1.27
CA LEU A 62 2.83 -3.12 0.68
C LEU A 62 2.15 -1.85 0.16
N ALA A 63 1.03 -1.98 -0.56
CA ALA A 63 0.25 -0.83 -1.02
C ALA A 63 -0.20 0.05 0.15
N ALA A 64 -0.61 -0.55 1.27
CA ALA A 64 -0.99 0.20 2.46
C ALA A 64 0.19 0.99 3.07
N ARG A 65 1.39 0.40 3.10
CA ARG A 65 2.62 1.09 3.56
C ARG A 65 3.08 2.22 2.63
N ILE A 66 2.68 2.19 1.35
CA ILE A 66 2.94 3.28 0.40
C ILE A 66 1.87 4.38 0.53
N TRP A 67 0.60 4.00 0.53
CA TRP A 67 -0.51 4.95 0.58
C TRP A 67 -0.58 5.73 1.88
N SER A 68 -0.45 5.05 3.01
CA SER A 68 -0.70 5.64 4.32
C SER A 68 0.19 6.87 4.61
N PRO A 69 1.53 6.82 4.47
CA PRO A 69 2.37 7.98 4.74
C PRO A 69 2.14 9.11 3.73
N VAL A 70 2.00 8.81 2.44
CA VAL A 70 1.93 9.85 1.40
C VAL A 70 0.62 10.65 1.47
N VAL A 71 -0.52 10.01 1.76
CA VAL A 71 -1.80 10.72 1.88
C VAL A 71 -1.93 11.47 3.22
N ALA A 72 -1.34 10.93 4.29
CA ALA A 72 -1.28 11.62 5.58
C ALA A 72 -0.34 12.84 5.54
N ALA A 73 0.81 12.73 4.90
CA ALA A 73 1.67 13.89 4.68
C ALA A 73 1.00 14.92 3.75
N GLY A 74 0.33 14.45 2.69
CA GLY A 74 -0.40 15.31 1.75
C GLY A 74 -1.49 16.15 2.44
N SER A 75 -2.22 15.58 3.41
CA SER A 75 -3.23 16.33 4.19
C SER A 75 -2.62 17.41 5.09
N LEU A 76 -1.32 17.28 5.39
CA LEU A 76 -0.53 18.26 6.13
C LEU A 76 0.21 19.25 5.20
N GLY A 77 -0.08 19.24 3.90
CA GLY A 77 0.45 20.20 2.92
C GLY A 77 1.79 19.83 2.28
N VAL A 78 2.27 18.60 2.47
CA VAL A 78 3.54 18.13 1.86
C VAL A 78 3.38 16.74 1.27
N VAL A 79 3.70 16.56 -0.01
CA VAL A 79 3.79 15.24 -0.64
C VAL A 79 5.26 14.81 -0.65
N PRO A 80 5.65 13.74 0.07
CA PRO A 80 7.01 13.21 0.00
C PRO A 80 7.28 12.56 -1.37
N ASP A 81 8.48 12.74 -1.90
CA ASP A 81 8.93 12.07 -3.11
C ASP A 81 9.31 10.61 -2.81
N LEU A 82 8.51 9.69 -3.35
CA LEU A 82 8.71 8.25 -3.20
C LEU A 82 9.43 7.62 -4.40
N SER A 83 9.95 8.40 -5.36
CA SER A 83 10.67 7.86 -6.52
C SER A 83 11.94 7.10 -6.15
N GLY A 84 12.58 7.47 -5.04
CA GLY A 84 13.74 6.78 -4.46
C GLY A 84 13.40 5.71 -3.42
N LEU A 85 12.16 5.22 -3.37
CA LEU A 85 11.70 4.30 -2.33
C LEU A 85 12.57 3.04 -2.27
N ARG A 86 13.06 2.74 -1.07
CA ARG A 86 13.74 1.49 -0.74
C ARG A 86 12.86 0.65 0.17
N TRP A 87 13.11 -0.65 0.17
CA TRP A 87 12.47 -1.59 1.09
C TRP A 87 13.48 -2.55 1.68
N ARG A 88 13.16 -3.00 2.90
CA ARG A 88 13.83 -4.07 3.60
C ARG A 88 12.79 -5.10 4.01
N GLY A 89 13.07 -6.35 3.71
CA GLY A 89 12.22 -7.48 4.06
C GLY A 89 13.01 -8.76 3.93
N ALA A 90 13.10 -9.51 5.02
CA ALA A 90 13.65 -10.84 5.09
C ALA A 90 12.64 -11.77 5.79
N PRO A 91 12.72 -13.09 5.57
CA PRO A 91 11.86 -14.04 6.27
C PRO A 91 11.91 -13.85 7.79
N GLY A 92 10.75 -13.82 8.43
CA GLY A 92 10.62 -13.55 9.87
C GLY A 92 10.77 -12.09 10.32
N GLU A 93 11.16 -11.17 9.43
CA GLU A 93 11.35 -9.75 9.77
C GLU A 93 10.16 -8.88 9.32
N PRO A 94 9.87 -7.76 10.02
CA PRO A 94 8.92 -6.77 9.54
C PRO A 94 9.38 -6.16 8.20
N ILE A 95 8.44 -6.03 7.26
CA ILE A 95 8.70 -5.28 6.03
C ILE A 95 8.72 -3.78 6.36
N MET A 96 9.81 -3.13 6.00
CA MET A 96 10.03 -1.70 6.17
C MET A 96 10.20 -1.02 4.81
N LEU A 97 9.68 0.20 4.70
CA LEU A 97 9.91 1.10 3.58
C LEU A 97 10.74 2.28 4.07
N GLY A 98 11.60 2.82 3.21
CA GLY A 98 12.48 3.91 3.60
C GLY A 98 12.95 4.77 2.44
N LEU A 99 13.41 5.96 2.78
CA LEU A 99 13.95 6.96 1.86
C LEU A 99 15.35 7.35 2.32
N ALA A 100 16.34 7.23 1.44
CA ALA A 100 17.70 7.68 1.71
C ALA A 100 17.84 9.21 1.59
N ASP A 101 17.08 9.82 0.68
CA ASP A 101 17.03 11.27 0.47
C ASP A 101 15.58 11.74 0.67
N VAL A 102 15.35 12.55 1.71
CA VAL A 102 14.01 13.02 2.07
C VAL A 102 13.76 14.35 1.40
N ARG A 103 12.95 14.32 0.35
CA ARG A 103 12.49 15.48 -0.41
C ARG A 103 11.01 15.37 -0.75
N GLY A 104 10.43 16.42 -1.30
CA GLY A 104 9.03 16.43 -1.67
C GLY A 104 8.54 17.81 -2.12
N TRP A 105 7.23 17.92 -2.28
CA TRP A 105 6.56 19.12 -2.77
C TRP A 105 5.64 19.69 -1.70
N ARG A 106 5.62 21.02 -1.57
CA ARG A 106 4.54 21.70 -0.86
C ARG A 106 3.32 21.74 -1.76
N VAL A 107 2.16 21.43 -1.20
CA VAL A 107 0.88 21.46 -1.90
C VAL A 107 -0.10 22.34 -1.13
N GLY A 108 -0.80 23.23 -1.85
CA GLY A 108 -1.79 24.14 -1.30
C GLY A 108 -3.23 23.63 -1.43
N SER A 109 -3.44 22.55 -2.20
CA SER A 109 -4.77 21.99 -2.43
C SER A 109 -4.78 20.46 -2.54
N VAL A 110 -5.97 19.88 -2.35
CA VAL A 110 -6.23 18.45 -2.59
C VAL A 110 -5.92 18.07 -4.04
N ALA A 111 -6.26 18.94 -5.00
CA ALA A 111 -6.01 18.69 -6.41
C ALA A 111 -4.51 18.57 -6.70
N GLU A 112 -3.69 19.51 -6.24
CA GLU A 112 -2.23 19.45 -6.39
C GLU A 112 -1.62 18.20 -5.75
N ALA A 113 -2.09 17.83 -4.54
CA ALA A 113 -1.66 16.60 -3.90
C ALA A 113 -1.96 15.37 -4.76
N VAL A 114 -3.18 15.27 -5.30
CA VAL A 114 -3.62 14.15 -6.13
C VAL A 114 -2.84 14.06 -7.44
N GLU A 115 -2.59 15.18 -8.12
CA GLU A 115 -1.85 15.22 -9.39
C GLU A 115 -0.39 14.75 -9.23
N ILE A 116 0.21 14.94 -8.06
CA ILE A 116 1.56 14.44 -7.76
C ILE A 116 1.51 12.98 -7.30
N VAL A 117 0.64 12.67 -6.33
CA VAL A 117 0.59 11.37 -5.67
C VAL A 117 0.16 10.26 -6.63
N HIS A 118 -0.84 10.53 -7.48
CA HIS A 118 -1.43 9.51 -8.34
C HIS A 118 -0.40 8.86 -9.29
N PRO A 119 0.27 9.58 -10.22
CA PRO A 119 1.23 8.95 -11.12
C PRO A 119 2.45 8.39 -10.37
N MET A 120 2.94 9.09 -9.34
CA MET A 120 4.08 8.63 -8.54
C MET A 120 3.84 7.27 -7.89
N VAL A 121 2.66 7.08 -7.28
CA VAL A 121 2.34 5.83 -6.58
C VAL A 121 1.83 4.77 -7.55
N VAL A 122 0.86 5.10 -8.40
CA VAL A 122 0.24 4.12 -9.30
C VAL A 122 1.24 3.61 -10.33
N ASP A 123 1.85 4.52 -11.09
CA ASP A 123 2.72 4.17 -12.20
C ASP A 123 4.16 3.93 -11.73
N GLY A 124 4.64 4.72 -10.76
CA GLY A 124 6.01 4.60 -10.26
C GLY A 124 6.25 3.44 -9.30
N LEU A 125 5.23 2.98 -8.55
CA LEU A 125 5.43 1.98 -7.49
C LEU A 125 4.51 0.76 -7.63
N LEU A 126 3.20 0.94 -7.75
CA LEU A 126 2.24 -0.16 -7.73
C LEU A 126 2.24 -0.98 -9.01
N ARG A 127 2.36 -0.36 -10.19
CA ARG A 127 2.53 -1.09 -11.46
C ARG A 127 3.83 -1.91 -11.48
N PRO A 128 5.01 -1.37 -11.16
CA PRO A 128 6.24 -2.16 -11.04
C PRO A 128 6.14 -3.30 -10.03
N LEU A 129 5.52 -3.05 -8.86
CA LEU A 129 5.27 -4.11 -7.87
C LEU A 129 4.42 -5.23 -8.46
N ARG A 130 3.28 -4.87 -9.10
CA ARG A 130 2.40 -5.83 -9.76
C ARG A 130 3.17 -6.65 -10.79
N ASP A 131 3.92 -5.99 -11.68
CA ASP A 131 4.62 -6.65 -12.77
C ASP A 131 5.70 -7.61 -12.25
N ALA A 132 6.43 -7.22 -11.20
CA ALA A 132 7.39 -8.11 -10.53
C ALA A 132 6.69 -9.32 -9.89
N MET A 133 5.51 -9.15 -9.29
CA MET A 133 4.73 -10.26 -8.73
C MET A 133 4.18 -11.20 -9.80
N LEU A 134 3.76 -10.67 -10.95
CA LEU A 134 3.32 -11.46 -12.09
C LEU A 134 4.42 -12.37 -12.65
N GLY A 135 5.70 -12.05 -12.39
CA GLY A 135 6.83 -12.91 -12.70
C GLY A 135 6.89 -14.23 -11.92
N PHE A 136 6.03 -14.44 -10.91
CA PHE A 136 5.98 -15.70 -10.16
C PHE A 136 4.59 -16.17 -9.74
N VAL A 137 3.55 -15.35 -9.85
CA VAL A 137 2.18 -15.73 -9.48
C VAL A 137 1.16 -15.00 -10.35
N LYS A 138 0.08 -15.69 -10.73
CA LYS A 138 -1.01 -15.07 -11.50
C LYS A 138 -1.92 -14.27 -10.56
N LEU A 139 -1.99 -12.96 -10.78
CA LEU A 139 -2.91 -12.04 -10.09
C LEU A 139 -3.78 -11.35 -11.14
N ALA A 140 -5.10 -11.39 -10.94
CA ALA A 140 -6.03 -10.68 -11.82
C ALA A 140 -5.96 -9.16 -11.55
N ASP A 141 -6.10 -8.32 -12.57
CA ASP A 141 -6.03 -6.86 -12.38
C ASP A 141 -7.05 -6.35 -11.36
N GLY A 142 -8.29 -6.83 -11.41
CA GLY A 142 -9.32 -6.46 -10.43
C GLY A 142 -8.98 -6.86 -8.99
N LEU A 143 -8.19 -7.92 -8.80
CA LEU A 143 -7.69 -8.31 -7.47
C LEU A 143 -6.66 -7.30 -6.97
N VAL A 144 -5.69 -6.97 -7.82
CA VAL A 144 -4.56 -6.08 -7.51
C VAL A 144 -5.07 -4.67 -7.22
N TRP A 145 -5.87 -4.11 -8.12
CA TRP A 145 -6.38 -2.75 -7.97
C TRP A 145 -7.48 -2.65 -6.90
N GLY A 146 -8.27 -3.72 -6.70
CA GLY A 146 -9.15 -3.86 -5.55
C GLY A 146 -8.40 -3.77 -4.22
N ASN A 147 -7.30 -4.52 -4.09
CA ASN A 147 -6.43 -4.47 -2.91
C ASN A 147 -5.77 -3.10 -2.75
N ALA A 148 -5.29 -2.47 -3.82
CA ALA A 148 -4.71 -1.12 -3.76
C ALA A 148 -5.75 -0.08 -3.30
N ALA A 149 -6.98 -0.14 -3.81
CA ALA A 149 -8.07 0.76 -3.43
C ALA A 149 -8.48 0.57 -1.96
N SER A 150 -8.58 -0.68 -1.49
CA SER A 150 -8.84 -0.99 -0.08
C SER A 150 -7.70 -0.55 0.83
N ALA A 151 -6.45 -0.73 0.43
CA ALA A 151 -5.30 -0.23 1.17
C ALA A 151 -5.33 1.31 1.30
N LEU A 152 -5.68 2.01 0.22
CA LEU A 152 -5.85 3.46 0.21
C LEU A 152 -7.02 3.92 1.08
N ALA A 153 -8.18 3.25 1.00
CA ALA A 153 -9.33 3.57 1.85
C ALA A 153 -9.03 3.28 3.34
N GLY A 154 -8.32 2.20 3.61
CA GLY A 154 -7.93 1.75 4.95
C GLY A 154 -7.02 2.72 5.68
N SER A 155 -6.30 3.61 4.98
CA SER A 155 -5.49 4.65 5.62
C SER A 155 -6.33 5.67 6.39
N LEU A 156 -7.66 5.73 6.16
CA LEU A 156 -8.60 6.56 6.92
C LEU A 156 -9.03 5.93 8.24
N ASN A 157 -8.80 4.62 8.43
CA ASN A 157 -9.23 3.89 9.63
C ASN A 157 -8.27 4.06 10.82
N VAL A 158 -7.13 4.72 10.62
CA VAL A 158 -6.09 4.91 11.63
C VAL A 158 -5.87 6.39 11.89
N GLY A 159 -5.83 6.76 13.17
CA GLY A 159 -5.78 8.15 13.61
C GLY A 159 -7.14 8.83 13.70
N GLY A 160 -7.14 10.12 14.02
CA GLY A 160 -8.36 10.93 14.10
C GLY A 160 -8.99 11.20 12.72
N ALA A 161 -10.24 11.66 12.74
CA ALA A 161 -10.91 12.14 11.53
C ALA A 161 -10.14 13.34 10.94
N ASP A 162 -9.74 13.22 9.68
CA ASP A 162 -9.02 14.26 8.93
C ASP A 162 -9.75 14.48 7.59
N PRO A 163 -10.51 15.59 7.45
CA PRO A 163 -11.23 15.91 6.22
C PRO A 163 -10.32 16.08 5.00
N GLY A 164 -9.09 16.60 5.18
CA GLY A 164 -8.13 16.77 4.10
C GLY A 164 -7.63 15.42 3.58
N ARG A 165 -7.26 14.53 4.49
CA ARG A 165 -6.86 13.16 4.16
C ARG A 165 -8.00 12.40 3.50
N ALA A 166 -9.22 12.53 4.01
CA ALA A 166 -10.41 11.93 3.41
C ALA A 166 -10.68 12.45 1.99
N ALA A 167 -10.50 13.75 1.74
CA ALA A 167 -10.65 14.35 0.41
C ALA A 167 -9.60 13.83 -0.58
N ILE A 168 -8.33 13.74 -0.18
CA ILE A 168 -7.25 13.17 -0.99
C ILE A 168 -7.55 11.70 -1.34
N VAL A 169 -7.90 10.89 -0.36
CA VAL A 169 -8.24 9.46 -0.55
C VAL A 169 -9.41 9.30 -1.53
N ARG A 170 -10.49 10.08 -1.38
CA ARG A 170 -11.65 10.00 -2.29
C ARG A 170 -11.29 10.44 -3.71
N ALA A 171 -10.49 11.49 -3.85
CA ALA A 171 -10.06 11.98 -5.16
C ALA A 171 -9.14 10.97 -5.87
N LEU A 172 -8.22 10.33 -5.16
CA LEU A 172 -7.38 9.25 -5.70
C LEU A 172 -8.21 8.03 -6.11
N LEU A 173 -9.19 7.61 -5.29
CA LEU A 173 -10.08 6.49 -5.61
C LEU A 173 -10.97 6.75 -6.83
N ALA A 174 -11.18 8.01 -7.21
CA ALA A 174 -11.93 8.38 -8.40
C ALA A 174 -11.08 8.33 -9.70
N ARG A 175 -9.78 8.03 -9.62
CA ARG A 175 -8.87 7.94 -10.77
C ARG A 175 -8.60 6.49 -11.13
N GLU A 176 -8.52 6.19 -12.43
CA GLU A 176 -8.04 4.89 -12.92
C GLU A 176 -6.61 4.60 -12.43
N PRO A 177 -6.23 3.35 -12.15
CA PRO A 177 -7.01 2.12 -12.23
C PRO A 177 -7.81 1.79 -10.95
N LEU A 178 -7.93 2.73 -10.00
CA LEU A 178 -8.64 2.53 -8.73
C LEU A 178 -10.15 2.81 -8.87
N ALA A 179 -10.53 3.61 -9.86
CA ALA A 179 -11.92 3.92 -10.15
C ALA A 179 -12.73 2.64 -10.34
N GLY A 180 -13.90 2.57 -9.70
CA GLY A 180 -14.77 1.39 -9.78
C GLY A 180 -14.26 0.15 -9.02
N ALA A 181 -13.14 0.22 -8.27
CA ALA A 181 -12.67 -0.91 -7.45
C ALA A 181 -13.51 -1.12 -6.18
N GLY A 182 -14.29 -0.12 -5.77
CA GLY A 182 -15.17 -0.17 -4.60
C GLY A 182 -15.87 1.15 -4.36
N SER A 183 -16.61 1.25 -3.26
CA SER A 183 -17.31 2.47 -2.86
C SER A 183 -17.42 2.57 -1.34
N PHE A 184 -17.55 3.79 -0.83
CA PHE A 184 -17.88 4.03 0.58
C PHE A 184 -19.39 3.90 0.79
N GLY A 185 -19.78 2.99 1.68
CA GLY A 185 -21.13 2.88 2.22
C GLY A 185 -21.21 3.37 3.68
N SER A 186 -22.33 3.11 4.33
CA SER A 186 -22.57 3.48 5.74
C SER A 186 -21.62 2.81 6.73
N ARG A 187 -21.04 1.67 6.37
CA ARG A 187 -20.11 0.88 7.20
C ARG A 187 -18.63 1.05 6.80
N GLY A 188 -18.31 2.01 5.94
CA GLY A 188 -16.97 2.20 5.39
C GLY A 188 -16.84 1.73 3.94
N PHE A 189 -15.59 1.53 3.50
CA PHE A 189 -15.29 1.15 2.12
C PHE A 189 -15.58 -0.33 1.87
N VAL A 190 -16.19 -0.65 0.72
CA VAL A 190 -16.45 -2.03 0.31
C VAL A 190 -15.97 -2.22 -1.12
N ARG A 191 -15.12 -3.22 -1.34
CA ARG A 191 -14.59 -3.55 -2.68
C ARG A 191 -15.60 -4.27 -3.55
N ASN A 192 -15.47 -4.08 -4.87
CA ASN A 192 -16.17 -4.84 -5.91
C ASN A 192 -15.51 -6.21 -6.19
N ASN A 193 -14.35 -6.47 -5.58
CA ASN A 193 -13.51 -7.63 -5.79
C ASN A 193 -13.12 -8.26 -4.44
N CYS A 194 -12.78 -9.55 -4.45
CA CYS A 194 -12.33 -10.26 -3.26
C CYS A 194 -10.80 -10.16 -3.10
N CYS A 195 -10.28 -9.90 -1.90
CA CYS A 195 -8.82 -9.94 -1.63
C CYS A 195 -8.26 -11.35 -1.39
N LEU A 196 -9.13 -12.37 -1.37
CA LEU A 196 -8.83 -13.78 -1.03
C LEU A 196 -8.56 -14.07 0.45
N TYR A 197 -8.69 -13.10 1.36
CA TYR A 197 -8.46 -13.34 2.80
C TYR A 197 -9.32 -14.47 3.38
N TYR A 198 -10.55 -14.64 2.90
CA TYR A 198 -11.45 -15.72 3.33
C TYR A 198 -10.90 -17.14 3.07
N ARG A 199 -9.85 -17.27 2.25
CA ARG A 199 -9.18 -18.55 1.94
C ARG A 199 -8.03 -18.87 2.90
N VAL A 200 -7.63 -17.92 3.74
CA VAL A 200 -6.62 -18.17 4.78
C VAL A 200 -7.22 -19.15 5.80
N PRO A 201 -6.52 -20.23 6.19
CA PRO A 201 -7.01 -21.15 7.21
C PRO A 201 -7.30 -20.44 8.53
N GLY A 202 -8.50 -20.66 9.08
CA GLY A 202 -8.98 -19.93 10.27
C GLY A 202 -9.30 -18.45 10.02
N GLY A 203 -9.14 -17.97 8.78
CA GLY A 203 -9.51 -16.63 8.36
C GLY A 203 -11.02 -16.47 8.20
N GLY A 204 -11.48 -15.23 8.28
CA GLY A 204 -12.88 -14.85 8.05
C GLY A 204 -13.04 -13.94 6.84
N MET A 205 -14.14 -13.19 6.82
CA MET A 205 -14.32 -12.10 5.85
C MET A 205 -13.49 -10.89 6.28
N CYS A 206 -12.78 -10.27 5.35
CA CYS A 206 -12.06 -9.02 5.63
C CYS A 206 -13.02 -7.82 5.79
N GLY A 207 -12.55 -6.73 6.41
CA GLY A 207 -13.37 -5.53 6.64
C GLY A 207 -14.01 -4.94 5.38
N ASP A 208 -13.32 -5.00 4.23
CA ASP A 208 -13.81 -4.43 2.97
C ASP A 208 -14.38 -5.49 2.01
N CYS A 209 -14.87 -6.61 2.55
CA CYS A 209 -15.21 -7.79 1.75
C CYS A 209 -16.38 -7.54 0.79
N GLY A 210 -16.15 -7.74 -0.51
CA GLY A 210 -17.20 -7.65 -1.53
C GLY A 210 -18.16 -8.85 -1.56
N LEU A 211 -17.86 -9.94 -0.84
CA LEU A 211 -18.68 -11.17 -0.82
C LEU A 211 -19.83 -11.11 0.20
N VAL A 212 -19.83 -10.11 1.10
CA VAL A 212 -20.84 -9.94 2.17
C VAL A 212 -21.80 -8.77 1.88
N ARG A 213 -21.91 -8.42 0.60
CA ARG A 213 -22.81 -7.37 0.14
C ARG A 213 -24.26 -7.83 0.10
#